data_AF-A0A354M4B9-F1
#
_entry.id   AF-A0A354M4B9-F1
#
_cell.length_a   1.000
_cell.length_b   1.000
_cell.length_c   1.000
_cell.angle_alpha   90.00
_cell.angle_beta   90.00
_cell.angle_gamma   90.00
#
_symmetry.space_group_name_H-M   'P 1'
#
loop_
_entity.id
_entity.type
_entity.pdbx_description
1 polymer ?
#
loop_
_entity_poly.entity_id
_entity_poly.type
_entity_poly.pdbx_seq_one_letter_code
_entity_poly.pdbx_strand_id
1 'polypeptide(L)'
;MENAEKKMLEWLETNVDYEYTILMRYENYKDKPSFEKRIKSLGLNIVNSVQKDDCITYDLNSHYPIEDQTLYLLCTTQSVLVVDKDGNEILKKSDVISVALDITSSANIVVTNDYCQMFDNKYIADIIRLIIDDKTYDVDAIARENDDQSMIIFVSNDEEIKMGIKQMVIAFASEPLVGEVEMTIEKSATRV
;
A
#
# COMPACT_ATOMS: atom_id res chain seq x y z
N MET A 1 -10.86 15.12 25.58
CA MET A 1 -10.03 13.92 25.38
C MET A 1 -9.39 13.95 24.00
N GLU A 2 -10.15 14.20 22.93
CA GLU A 2 -9.64 14.33 21.54
C GLU A 2 -8.40 15.22 21.36
N ASN A 3 -8.30 16.35 22.08
CA ASN A 3 -7.16 17.27 21.96
C ASN A 3 -5.86 16.74 22.62
N ALA A 4 -5.96 15.77 23.54
CA ALA A 4 -4.79 15.14 24.15
C ALA A 4 -4.29 13.96 23.30
N GLU A 5 -5.22 13.17 22.75
CA GLU A 5 -4.91 12.07 21.82
C GLU A 5 -4.30 12.60 20.53
N LYS A 6 -4.89 13.66 19.94
CA LYS A 6 -4.34 14.31 18.75
C LYS A 6 -2.92 14.84 18.98
N LYS A 7 -2.66 15.51 20.11
CA LYS A 7 -1.32 15.99 20.46
C LYS A 7 -0.34 14.86 20.73
N MET A 8 -0.81 13.73 21.27
CA MET A 8 0.04 12.56 21.49
C MET A 8 0.39 11.86 20.17
N LEU A 9 -0.56 11.77 19.24
CA LEU A 9 -0.33 11.28 17.87
C LEU A 9 0.65 12.18 17.12
N GLU A 10 0.41 13.50 17.08
CA GLU A 10 1.33 14.48 16.46
C GLU A 10 2.74 14.42 17.09
N TRP A 11 2.82 14.18 18.41
CA TRP A 11 4.09 14.01 19.10
C TRP A 11 4.78 12.69 18.73
N LEU A 12 4.06 11.57 18.67
CA LEU A 12 4.60 10.28 18.24
C LEU A 12 5.09 10.36 16.78
N GLU A 13 4.32 11.00 15.90
CA GLU A 13 4.64 11.22 14.48
C GLU A 13 5.95 12.00 14.27
N THR A 14 6.35 12.84 15.24
CA THR A 14 7.54 13.68 15.12
C THR A 14 8.72 13.23 15.98
N ASN A 15 8.53 12.26 16.89
CA ASN A 15 9.55 11.91 17.90
C ASN A 15 9.79 10.40 18.06
N VAL A 16 9.14 9.54 17.27
CA VAL A 16 9.35 8.09 17.33
C VAL A 16 9.56 7.53 15.94
N ASP A 17 10.70 6.88 15.72
CA ASP A 17 10.96 6.08 14.54
C ASP A 17 10.84 4.59 14.90
N TYR A 18 10.11 3.86 14.06
CA TYR A 18 9.98 2.42 14.18
C TYR A 18 10.98 1.77 13.25
N GLU A 19 11.78 0.85 13.79
CA GLU A 19 12.81 0.12 13.08
C GLU A 19 12.35 -1.32 12.85
N TYR A 20 12.56 -1.80 11.63
CA TYR A 20 12.21 -3.15 11.25
C TYR A 20 13.40 -3.77 10.53
N THR A 21 13.83 -4.94 10.98
CA THR A 21 14.75 -5.77 10.21
C THR A 21 13.94 -6.89 9.59
N ILE A 22 13.89 -6.91 8.26
CA ILE A 22 13.20 -7.95 7.51
C ILE A 22 14.26 -8.78 6.80
N LEU A 23 14.35 -10.06 7.16
CA LEU A 23 15.13 -11.03 6.44
C LEU A 23 14.24 -11.70 5.38
N MET A 24 14.65 -11.59 4.13
CA MET A 24 13.96 -12.16 2.98
C MET A 24 14.80 -13.25 2.35
N ARG A 25 14.20 -14.40 2.11
CA ARG A 25 14.80 -15.49 1.33
C ARG A 25 14.02 -15.67 0.04
N TYR A 26 14.72 -15.61 -1.09
CA TYR A 26 14.11 -15.69 -2.41
C TYR A 26 14.38 -17.06 -3.04
N GLU A 27 13.35 -17.67 -3.62
CA GLU A 27 13.56 -18.71 -4.64
C GLU A 27 14.11 -18.09 -5.94
N ASN A 28 13.72 -16.84 -6.25
CA ASN A 28 14.13 -16.14 -7.48
C ASN A 28 14.56 -14.68 -7.23
N TYR A 29 15.85 -14.39 -7.46
CA TYR A 29 16.41 -13.05 -7.25
C TYR A 29 15.79 -11.95 -8.14
N LYS A 30 15.12 -12.30 -9.24
CA LYS A 30 14.43 -11.35 -10.12
C LYS A 30 13.28 -10.62 -9.41
N ASP A 31 12.81 -11.15 -8.28
CA ASP A 31 11.71 -10.59 -7.50
C ASP A 31 12.13 -9.39 -6.64
N LYS A 32 13.44 -9.18 -6.43
CA LYS A 32 13.98 -8.09 -5.60
C LYS A 32 13.42 -6.71 -5.95
N PRO A 33 13.42 -6.23 -7.22
CA PRO A 33 12.91 -4.90 -7.53
C PRO A 33 11.41 -4.77 -7.28
N SER A 34 10.63 -5.84 -7.51
CA SER A 34 9.20 -5.87 -7.19
C SER A 34 8.99 -5.72 -5.69
N PHE A 35 9.76 -6.45 -4.90
CA PHE A 35 9.69 -6.41 -3.44
C PHE A 35 10.04 -5.02 -2.87
N GLU A 36 11.10 -4.39 -3.37
CA GLU A 36 11.50 -3.04 -2.92
C GLU A 36 10.46 -1.98 -3.27
N LYS A 37 9.75 -2.12 -4.39
CA LYS A 37 8.60 -1.25 -4.73
C LYS A 37 7.44 -1.44 -3.74
N ARG A 38 7.14 -2.69 -3.37
CA ARG A 38 6.11 -3.00 -2.37
C ARG A 38 6.44 -2.36 -1.02
N ILE A 39 7.68 -2.51 -0.54
CA ILE A 39 8.17 -1.88 0.70
C ILE A 39 7.90 -0.37 0.68
N LYS A 40 8.36 0.31 -0.37
CA LYS A 40 8.18 1.77 -0.49
C LYS A 40 6.72 2.19 -0.60
N SER A 41 5.88 1.41 -1.28
CA SER A 41 4.44 1.71 -1.42
C SER A 41 3.66 1.62 -0.11
N LEU A 42 4.18 0.85 0.87
CA LEU A 42 3.64 0.76 2.23
C LEU A 42 4.21 1.84 3.18
N GLY A 43 4.99 2.80 2.67
CA GLY A 43 5.56 3.87 3.48
C GLY A 43 6.75 3.44 4.35
N LEU A 44 7.40 2.33 4.01
CA LEU A 44 8.64 1.88 4.64
C LEU A 44 9.83 2.42 3.84
N ASN A 45 10.82 3.02 4.50
CA ASN A 45 12.07 3.37 3.82
C ASN A 45 13.11 2.28 4.04
N ILE A 46 13.81 1.94 2.96
CA ILE A 46 14.96 1.03 3.01
C ILE A 46 16.18 1.85 3.46
N VAL A 47 16.64 1.63 4.68
CA VAL A 47 17.84 2.27 5.24
C VAL A 47 19.10 1.56 4.74
N ASN A 48 19.05 0.23 4.74
CA ASN A 48 20.15 -0.61 4.30
C ASN A 48 19.61 -1.91 3.69
N SER A 49 20.39 -2.51 2.80
CA SER A 49 20.12 -3.84 2.27
C SER A 49 21.42 -4.61 2.10
N VAL A 50 21.50 -5.80 2.69
CA VAL A 50 22.66 -6.69 2.60
C VAL A 50 22.24 -7.98 1.92
N GLN A 51 22.90 -8.31 0.82
CA GLN A 51 22.69 -9.58 0.14
C GLN A 51 23.78 -10.58 0.55
N LYS A 52 23.35 -11.79 0.91
CA LYS A 52 24.24 -12.93 1.14
C LYS A 52 23.54 -14.20 0.67
N ASP A 53 24.19 -14.92 -0.25
CA ASP A 53 23.65 -16.13 -0.86
C ASP A 53 22.26 -15.88 -1.49
N ASP A 54 21.24 -16.68 -1.13
CA ASP A 54 19.84 -16.58 -1.54
C ASP A 54 18.99 -15.66 -0.64
N CYS A 55 19.63 -14.96 0.30
CA CYS A 55 18.99 -14.08 1.26
C CYS A 55 19.34 -12.61 1.04
N ILE A 56 18.36 -11.73 1.28
CA ILE A 56 18.56 -10.29 1.43
C ILE A 56 17.97 -9.86 2.76
N THR A 57 18.79 -9.23 3.59
CA THR A 57 18.33 -8.55 4.79
C THR A 57 18.08 -7.09 4.46
N TYR A 58 16.90 -6.59 4.81
CA TYR A 58 16.53 -5.20 4.72
C TYR A 58 16.41 -4.61 6.12
N ASP A 59 17.14 -3.52 6.37
CA ASP A 59 16.89 -2.66 7.52
C ASP A 59 15.99 -1.53 7.05
N LEU A 60 14.82 -1.43 7.67
CA LEU A 60 13.75 -0.52 7.28
C LEU A 60 13.43 0.44 8.42
N ASN A 61 12.97 1.63 8.08
CA ASN A 61 12.33 2.53 9.03
C ASN A 61 10.91 2.90 8.59
N SER A 62 10.10 3.28 9.57
CA SER A 62 8.81 3.91 9.34
C SER A 62 8.54 4.92 10.45
N HIS A 63 7.84 6.00 10.10
CA HIS A 63 7.31 6.94 11.07
C HIS A 63 6.02 6.42 11.76
N TYR A 64 5.56 5.21 11.38
CA TYR A 64 4.35 4.60 11.93
C TYR A 64 4.56 3.13 12.30
N PRO A 65 3.85 2.63 13.32
CA PRO A 65 3.83 1.21 13.61
C PRO A 65 3.10 0.46 12.49
N ILE A 66 3.73 -0.58 11.94
CA ILE A 66 3.14 -1.43 10.91
C ILE A 66 2.83 -2.79 11.52
N GLU A 67 1.60 -3.26 11.31
CA GLU A 67 1.14 -4.57 11.77
C GLU A 67 1.84 -5.72 11.02
N ASP A 68 2.06 -6.85 11.70
CA ASP A 68 2.70 -8.04 11.12
C ASP A 68 1.99 -8.49 9.84
N GLN A 69 0.65 -8.53 9.86
CA GLN A 69 -0.16 -8.92 8.71
C GLN A 69 0.10 -8.03 7.49
N THR A 70 0.28 -6.72 7.69
CA THR A 70 0.59 -5.78 6.61
C THR A 70 1.98 -6.06 6.02
N LEU A 71 2.97 -6.40 6.85
CA LEU A 71 4.30 -6.77 6.38
C LEU A 71 4.28 -8.09 5.60
N TYR A 72 3.52 -9.08 6.06
CA TYR A 72 3.39 -10.36 5.34
C TYR A 72 2.76 -10.21 3.95
N LEU A 73 1.97 -9.15 3.69
CA LEU A 73 1.46 -8.87 2.34
C LEU A 73 2.58 -8.65 1.31
N LEU A 74 3.77 -8.20 1.73
CA LEU A 74 4.92 -8.00 0.83
C LEU A 74 5.29 -9.29 0.08
N CYS A 75 5.06 -10.47 0.68
CA CYS A 75 5.32 -11.79 0.08
C CYS A 75 4.18 -12.33 -0.79
N THR A 76 3.05 -11.63 -0.87
CA THR A 76 1.86 -12.13 -1.55
C THR A 76 1.74 -11.57 -2.97
N THR A 77 1.21 -12.36 -3.90
CA THR A 77 0.82 -11.87 -5.23
C THR A 77 -0.68 -11.99 -5.34
N GLN A 78 -1.35 -10.84 -5.29
CA GLN A 78 -2.81 -10.77 -5.32
C GLN A 78 -3.28 -10.40 -6.72
N SER A 79 -4.34 -11.07 -7.17
CA SER A 79 -5.09 -10.61 -8.33
C SER A 79 -6.05 -9.53 -7.87
N VAL A 80 -6.06 -8.38 -8.53
CA VAL A 80 -6.92 -7.25 -8.14
C VAL A 80 -7.65 -6.72 -9.36
N LEU A 81 -8.96 -6.59 -9.24
CA LEU A 81 -9.82 -5.86 -10.17
C LEU A 81 -10.54 -4.74 -9.43
N VAL A 82 -10.55 -3.56 -10.03
CA VAL A 82 -11.33 -2.42 -9.55
C VAL A 82 -12.49 -2.23 -10.52
N VAL A 83 -13.71 -2.44 -10.04
CA VAL A 83 -14.91 -2.49 -10.87
C VAL A 83 -16.01 -1.56 -10.35
N ASP A 84 -16.94 -1.19 -11.23
CA ASP A 84 -18.19 -0.52 -10.83
C ASP A 84 -19.21 -1.52 -10.25
N LYS A 85 -20.37 -1.02 -9.83
CA LYS A 85 -21.47 -1.83 -9.31
C LYS A 85 -21.99 -2.91 -10.27
N ASP A 86 -21.79 -2.73 -11.57
CA ASP A 86 -22.23 -3.64 -12.63
C ASP A 86 -21.14 -4.67 -12.99
N GLY A 87 -19.95 -4.57 -12.38
CA GLY A 87 -18.82 -5.47 -12.59
C GLY A 87 -17.94 -5.08 -13.77
N ASN A 88 -18.10 -3.89 -14.34
CA ASN A 88 -17.20 -3.42 -15.39
C ASN A 88 -15.92 -2.87 -14.78
N GLU A 89 -14.77 -3.18 -15.36
CA GLU A 89 -13.48 -2.69 -14.91
C GLU A 89 -13.36 -1.17 -15.10
N ILE A 90 -12.97 -0.46 -14.03
CA ILE A 90 -12.92 1.01 -13.97
C ILE A 90 -11.57 1.56 -13.52
N LEU A 91 -10.56 0.73 -13.25
CA LEU A 91 -9.18 1.17 -13.04
C LEU A 91 -8.22 0.02 -13.26
N LYS A 92 -7.28 0.19 -14.19
CA LYS A 92 -6.22 -0.78 -14.48
C LYS A 92 -4.89 -0.29 -13.94
N LYS A 93 -3.98 -1.24 -13.67
CA LYS A 93 -2.59 -0.92 -13.33
C LYS A 93 -1.90 -0.03 -14.38
N SER A 94 -2.28 -0.13 -15.67
CA SER A 94 -1.74 0.72 -16.73
C SER A 94 -2.19 2.18 -16.67
N ASP A 95 -3.29 2.46 -15.98
CA ASP A 95 -3.83 3.82 -15.82
C ASP A 95 -3.16 4.54 -14.64
N VAL A 96 -2.43 3.80 -13.80
CA VAL A 96 -1.79 4.28 -12.59
C VAL A 96 -0.37 4.74 -12.87
N ILE A 97 -0.10 6.00 -12.55
CA ILE A 97 1.23 6.62 -12.63
C ILE A 97 2.04 6.24 -11.39
N SER A 98 1.43 6.36 -10.21
CA SER A 98 2.01 5.93 -8.94
C SER A 98 0.91 5.62 -7.92
N VAL A 99 1.25 4.82 -6.91
CA VAL A 99 0.34 4.47 -5.82
C VAL A 99 1.10 4.44 -4.50
N ALA A 100 0.47 4.92 -3.43
CA ALA A 100 0.97 4.84 -2.07
C ALA A 100 -0.17 4.66 -1.07
N LEU A 101 0.12 4.00 0.03
CA LEU A 101 -0.75 4.01 1.20
C LEU A 101 -0.50 5.29 2.00
N ASP A 102 -1.56 6.03 2.33
CA ASP A 102 -1.50 7.15 3.26
C ASP A 102 -1.50 6.69 4.72
N ILE A 103 -1.14 7.61 5.61
CA ILE A 103 -1.06 7.46 7.06
C ILE A 103 -2.39 7.02 7.70
N THR A 104 -3.53 7.27 7.03
CA THR A 104 -4.87 6.89 7.51
C THR A 104 -5.40 5.57 6.94
N SER A 105 -4.54 4.78 6.26
CA SER A 105 -4.93 3.57 5.53
C SER A 105 -5.81 3.81 4.29
N SER A 106 -5.71 5.00 3.69
CA SER A 106 -6.25 5.25 2.36
C SER A 106 -5.21 4.90 1.29
N ALA A 107 -5.66 4.53 0.08
CA ALA A 107 -4.76 4.40 -1.06
C ALA A 107 -4.88 5.63 -1.94
N ASN A 108 -3.76 6.33 -2.14
CA ASN A 108 -3.64 7.44 -3.08
C ASN A 108 -3.11 6.90 -4.41
N ILE A 109 -3.94 6.95 -5.44
CA ILE A 109 -3.59 6.50 -6.79
C ILE A 109 -3.47 7.72 -7.69
N VAL A 110 -2.25 8.03 -8.12
CA VAL A 110 -2.00 9.11 -9.07
C VAL A 110 -2.30 8.63 -10.47
N VAL A 111 -3.13 9.38 -11.20
CA VAL A 111 -3.60 9.09 -12.55
C VAL A 111 -3.47 10.33 -13.43
N THR A 112 -3.74 10.21 -14.73
CA THR A 112 -3.78 11.37 -15.62
C THR A 112 -5.00 12.26 -15.31
N ASN A 113 -4.91 13.55 -15.63
CA ASN A 113 -6.01 14.50 -15.41
C ASN A 113 -7.29 14.07 -16.13
N ASP A 114 -7.18 13.67 -17.41
CA ASP A 114 -8.32 13.19 -18.21
C ASP A 114 -9.02 12.00 -17.54
N TYR A 115 -8.24 11.09 -16.96
CA TYR A 115 -8.79 9.94 -16.25
C TYR A 115 -9.50 10.34 -14.95
N CYS A 116 -8.89 11.24 -14.18
CA CYS A 116 -9.45 11.74 -12.94
C CYS A 116 -10.81 12.42 -13.17
N GLN A 117 -10.91 13.27 -14.19
CA GLN A 117 -12.17 13.93 -14.57
C GLN A 117 -13.22 12.95 -15.05
N MET A 118 -12.84 11.96 -15.87
CA MET A 118 -13.76 10.89 -16.27
C MET A 118 -14.26 10.11 -15.05
N PHE A 119 -13.37 9.79 -14.12
CA PHE A 119 -13.69 9.03 -12.92
C PHE A 119 -14.67 9.79 -12.01
N ASP A 120 -14.40 11.06 -11.73
CA ASP A 120 -15.25 11.94 -10.93
C ASP A 120 -16.67 12.02 -11.49
N ASN A 121 -16.79 12.30 -12.79
CA ASN A 121 -18.08 12.45 -13.45
C ASN A 121 -18.91 11.17 -13.50
N LYS A 122 -18.26 10.00 -13.54
CA LYS A 122 -18.93 8.71 -13.83
C LYS A 122 -19.13 7.83 -12.60
N TYR A 123 -18.22 7.86 -11.63
CA TYR A 123 -18.16 6.82 -10.60
C TYR A 123 -18.25 7.33 -9.16
N ILE A 124 -18.00 8.61 -8.88
CA ILE A 124 -17.88 9.08 -7.48
C ILE A 124 -19.18 8.97 -6.65
N ALA A 125 -20.33 8.93 -7.32
CA ALA A 125 -21.64 8.77 -6.69
C ALA A 125 -22.14 7.31 -6.66
N ASP A 126 -21.33 6.36 -7.15
CA ASP A 126 -21.66 4.95 -7.27
C ASP A 126 -20.75 4.08 -6.38
N ILE A 127 -21.22 2.86 -6.08
CA ILE A 127 -20.43 1.87 -5.34
C ILE A 127 -19.30 1.38 -6.23
N ILE A 128 -18.07 1.47 -5.72
CA ILE A 128 -16.88 0.90 -6.34
C ILE A 128 -16.52 -0.37 -5.59
N ARG A 129 -16.02 -1.39 -6.30
CA ARG A 129 -15.64 -2.66 -5.71
C ARG A 129 -14.20 -3.03 -6.01
N LEU A 130 -13.49 -3.48 -4.99
CA LEU A 130 -12.22 -4.19 -5.13
C LEU A 130 -12.51 -5.70 -5.11
N ILE A 131 -12.09 -6.42 -6.14
CA ILE A 131 -12.14 -7.88 -6.17
C ILE A 131 -10.71 -8.40 -6.02
N ILE A 132 -10.42 -9.10 -4.92
CA ILE A 132 -9.09 -9.60 -4.57
C ILE A 132 -9.16 -11.09 -4.23
N ASP A 133 -8.49 -11.92 -5.04
CA ASP A 133 -8.44 -13.38 -4.84
C ASP A 133 -9.82 -13.98 -4.49
N ASP A 134 -10.86 -13.58 -5.23
CA ASP A 134 -12.29 -13.95 -5.08
C ASP A 134 -13.08 -13.30 -3.93
N LYS A 135 -12.47 -12.41 -3.15
CA LYS A 135 -13.17 -11.56 -2.17
C LYS A 135 -13.59 -10.24 -2.78
N THR A 136 -14.74 -9.71 -2.37
CA THR A 136 -15.26 -8.43 -2.84
C THR A 136 -15.37 -7.45 -1.69
N TYR A 137 -14.84 -6.24 -1.87
CA TYR A 137 -14.89 -5.14 -0.91
C TYR A 137 -15.57 -3.94 -1.57
N ASP A 138 -16.71 -3.51 -1.03
CA ASP A 138 -17.35 -2.27 -1.45
C ASP A 138 -16.58 -1.10 -0.81
N VAL A 139 -16.04 -0.20 -1.63
CA VAL A 139 -15.14 0.88 -1.20
C VAL A 139 -15.67 2.24 -1.63
N ASP A 140 -15.47 3.23 -0.77
CA ASP A 140 -15.64 4.63 -1.16
C ASP A 140 -14.37 5.13 -1.86
N ALA A 141 -14.54 5.95 -2.89
CA ALA A 141 -13.45 6.64 -3.53
C ALA A 141 -13.76 8.11 -3.77
N ILE A 142 -12.71 8.92 -3.81
CA ILE A 142 -12.78 10.36 -4.06
C ILE A 142 -11.84 10.69 -5.21
N ALA A 143 -12.30 11.45 -6.19
CA ALA A 143 -11.43 12.06 -7.18
C ALA A 143 -10.96 13.43 -6.68
N ARG A 144 -9.67 13.72 -6.80
CA ARG A 144 -9.09 14.99 -6.35
C ARG A 144 -8.07 15.50 -7.35
N GLU A 145 -8.30 16.71 -7.84
CA GLU A 145 -7.34 17.49 -8.63
C GLU A 145 -6.73 18.57 -7.73
N ASN A 146 -5.39 18.58 -7.62
CA ASN A 146 -4.62 19.67 -7.06
C ASN A 146 -3.69 20.24 -8.16
N ASP A 147 -3.08 21.40 -7.92
CA ASP A 147 -2.22 22.09 -8.90
C ASP A 147 -1.11 21.20 -9.51
N ASP A 148 -0.63 20.21 -8.76
CA ASP A 148 0.49 19.35 -9.17
C ASP A 148 0.09 17.92 -9.58
N GLN A 149 -1.08 17.42 -9.14
CA GLN A 149 -1.44 16.00 -9.28
C GLN A 149 -2.95 15.76 -9.32
N SER A 150 -3.35 14.77 -10.12
CA SER A 150 -4.71 14.22 -10.16
C SER A 150 -4.71 12.82 -9.55
N MET A 151 -5.61 12.61 -8.58
CA MET A 151 -5.60 11.41 -7.73
C MET A 151 -6.99 10.83 -7.57
N ILE A 152 -7.04 9.50 -7.48
CA ILE A 152 -8.16 8.75 -6.94
C ILE A 152 -7.76 8.24 -5.56
N ILE A 153 -8.56 8.56 -4.55
CA ILE A 153 -8.30 8.21 -3.14
C ILE A 153 -9.34 7.18 -2.71
N PHE A 154 -8.92 5.96 -2.41
CA PHE A 154 -9.78 4.92 -1.83
C PHE A 154 -9.72 4.99 -0.32
N VAL A 155 -10.88 5.06 0.34
CA VAL A 155 -10.99 5.25 1.79
C VAL A 155 -11.97 4.25 2.39
N SER A 156 -11.67 3.78 3.61
CA SER A 156 -12.61 3.00 4.41
C SER A 156 -12.28 3.10 5.89
N ASN A 157 -13.32 3.04 6.73
CA ASN A 157 -13.19 2.90 8.18
C ASN A 157 -13.31 1.44 8.64
N ASP A 158 -13.66 0.52 7.73
CA ASP A 158 -13.76 -0.91 8.01
C ASP A 158 -12.40 -1.60 7.88
N GLU A 159 -12.00 -2.39 8.89
CA GLU A 159 -10.68 -3.03 8.94
C GLU A 159 -10.47 -4.12 7.87
N GLU A 160 -11.52 -4.86 7.52
CA GLU A 160 -11.44 -5.86 6.46
C GLU A 160 -11.25 -5.18 5.09
N ILE A 161 -11.96 -4.07 4.88
CA ILE A 161 -11.83 -3.28 3.65
C ILE A 161 -10.47 -2.58 3.57
N LYS A 162 -9.94 -2.05 4.69
CA LYS A 162 -8.58 -1.50 4.75
C LYS A 162 -7.53 -2.54 4.36
N MET A 163 -7.71 -3.80 4.77
CA MET A 163 -6.84 -4.88 4.31
C MET A 163 -6.93 -5.02 2.78
N GLY A 164 -8.14 -5.03 2.21
CA GLY A 164 -8.32 -5.04 0.76
C GLY A 164 -7.63 -3.86 0.04
N ILE A 165 -7.68 -2.67 0.61
CA ILE A 165 -6.98 -1.49 0.08
C ILE A 165 -5.46 -1.70 0.09
N LYS A 166 -4.88 -2.17 1.20
CA LYS A 166 -3.44 -2.49 1.31
C LYS A 166 -3.02 -3.53 0.26
N GLN A 167 -3.86 -4.54 0.04
CA GLN A 167 -3.67 -5.57 -0.98
C GLN A 167 -3.64 -4.98 -2.40
N MET A 168 -4.60 -4.11 -2.73
CA MET A 168 -4.61 -3.36 -4.00
C MET A 168 -3.32 -2.57 -4.22
N VAL A 169 -2.84 -1.85 -3.20
CA VAL A 169 -1.57 -1.08 -3.29
C VAL A 169 -0.41 -1.98 -3.67
N ILE A 170 -0.28 -3.16 -3.06
CA ILE A 170 0.78 -4.13 -3.36
C ILE A 170 0.72 -4.63 -4.80
N ALA A 171 -0.49 -4.99 -5.25
CA ALA A 171 -0.72 -5.48 -6.61
C ALA A 171 -0.40 -4.43 -7.67
N PHE A 172 -0.69 -3.15 -7.39
CA PHE A 172 -0.46 -2.06 -8.33
C PHE A 172 1.00 -1.58 -8.32
N ALA A 173 1.65 -1.55 -7.16
CA ALA A 173 3.02 -1.04 -7.02
C ALA A 173 4.09 -1.94 -7.67
N SER A 174 3.80 -3.21 -7.92
CA SER A 174 4.83 -4.20 -8.22
C SER A 174 4.38 -5.28 -9.21
N GLU A 175 5.33 -6.06 -9.73
CA GLU A 175 5.02 -7.24 -10.53
C GLU A 175 4.71 -8.45 -9.63
N PRO A 176 3.99 -9.46 -10.16
CA PRO A 176 3.92 -10.78 -9.56
C PRO A 176 5.30 -11.32 -9.17
N LEU A 177 5.40 -11.97 -8.01
CA LEU A 177 6.59 -12.71 -7.63
C LEU A 177 6.67 -13.97 -8.50
N VAL A 178 7.87 -14.33 -8.92
CA VAL A 178 8.10 -15.48 -9.81
C VAL A 178 8.33 -16.76 -9.00
N GLY A 179 8.87 -16.66 -7.78
CA GLY A 179 9.09 -17.80 -6.89
C GLY A 179 8.53 -17.59 -5.49
N GLU A 180 8.69 -18.59 -4.65
CA GLU A 180 8.38 -18.49 -3.24
C GLU A 180 9.32 -17.51 -2.53
N VAL A 181 8.75 -16.79 -1.56
CA VAL A 181 9.46 -15.80 -0.76
C VAL A 181 9.16 -16.06 0.71
N GLU A 182 10.18 -16.41 1.46
CA GLU A 182 10.11 -16.59 2.91
C GLU A 182 10.57 -15.31 3.61
N MET A 183 9.85 -14.92 4.67
CA MET A 183 10.11 -13.71 5.42
C MET A 183 10.21 -14.00 6.92
N THR A 184 11.25 -13.46 7.54
CA THR A 184 11.37 -13.32 8.99
C THR A 184 11.40 -11.83 9.33
N ILE A 185 10.65 -11.44 10.36
CA ILE A 185 10.50 -10.05 10.78
C ILE A 185 11.01 -9.91 12.22
N GLU A 186 11.92 -8.97 12.42
CA GLU A 186 12.32 -8.45 13.73
C GLU A 186 11.89 -6.99 13.83
N LYS A 187 11.27 -6.61 14.95
CA LYS A 187 10.74 -5.25 15.18
C LYS A 187 11.35 -4.63 16.43
N SER A 188 11.74 -3.37 16.33
CA SER A 188 12.13 -2.53 17.44
C SER A 188 11.54 -1.12 17.30
N ALA A 189 11.36 -0.43 18.42
CA ALA A 189 10.94 0.97 18.42
C ALA A 189 12.04 1.79 19.10
N THR A 190 12.58 2.77 18.38
CA THR A 190 13.62 3.66 18.89
C THR A 190 13.04 5.05 19.06
N ARG A 191 13.13 5.58 20.28
CA ARG A 191 12.77 6.98 20.54
C ARG A 191 13.91 7.86 20.07
N VAL A 192 13.63 8.81 19.18
CA VAL A 192 14.62 9.77 18.65
C VAL A 192 14.78 10.94 19.62
#